data_AF-A0A432CFU2-F1
#
_entry.id   AF-A0A432CFU2-F1
#
_cell.length_a   1.000
_cell.length_b   1.000
_cell.length_c   1.000
_cell.angle_alpha   90.00
_cell.angle_beta   90.00
_cell.angle_gamma   90.00
#
_symmetry.space_group_name_H-M   'P 1'
#
loop_
_entity.id
_entity.type
_entity.pdbx_description
1 polymer ?
#
loop_
_entity_poly.entity_id
_entity_poly.type
_entity_poly.pdbx_seq_one_letter_code
_entity_poly.pdbx_strand_id
1 'polypeptide(L)' 'MSETVKILVQALPKVIKSLSVIGTIALVLVAGGIFVHNIAFFHGILTQLPSMVTEFLIGLLIGLLVLGIVSLFKKIIGEK' A
#
# COMPACT_ATOMS: atom_id res chain seq x y z
N MET A 1 -9.04 -34.64 -19.97
CA MET A 1 -10.02 -33.74 -19.29
C MET A 1 -9.72 -33.50 -17.80
N SER A 2 -9.11 -34.44 -17.05
CA SER A 2 -8.92 -34.31 -15.58
C SER A 2 -7.71 -33.48 -15.12
N GLU A 3 -6.58 -33.54 -15.85
CA GLU A 3 -5.32 -32.88 -15.45
C GLU A 3 -5.44 -31.35 -15.36
N THR A 4 -6.13 -30.71 -16.31
CA THR A 4 -6.29 -29.24 -16.34
C THR A 4 -7.05 -28.73 -15.12
N VAL A 5 -8.10 -29.43 -14.68
CA VAL A 5 -8.91 -29.02 -13.51
C VAL A 5 -8.08 -29.05 -12.23
N LYS A 6 -7.23 -30.07 -12.03
CA LYS A 6 -6.33 -30.14 -10.88
C LYS A 6 -5.36 -28.95 -10.85
N ILE A 7 -4.83 -28.55 -12.00
CA ILE A 7 -3.92 -27.40 -12.10
C ILE A 7 -4.62 -26.09 -11.70
N LEU A 8 -5.84 -25.83 -12.21
CA LEU A 8 -6.59 -24.61 -11.88
C LEU A 8 -6.93 -24.53 -10.38
N VAL A 9 -7.36 -25.65 -9.79
CA VAL A 9 -7.69 -25.73 -8.35
C VAL A 9 -6.45 -25.47 -7.49
N GLN A 10 -5.28 -25.96 -7.91
CA GLN A 10 -4.02 -25.73 -7.19
C GLN A 10 -3.42 -24.34 -7.47
N ALA A 11 -3.71 -23.73 -8.61
CA ALA A 11 -3.22 -22.40 -8.97
C ALA A 11 -3.99 -21.28 -8.25
N LEU A 12 -5.30 -21.43 -8.07
CA LEU A 12 -6.16 -20.48 -7.35
C LEU A 12 -5.57 -19.96 -6.03
N PRO A 13 -5.17 -20.80 -5.06
CA PRO A 13 -4.63 -20.32 -3.79
C PRO A 13 -3.29 -19.60 -3.95
N LYS A 14 -2.48 -19.93 -4.97
CA LYS A 14 -1.21 -19.24 -5.25
C LYS A 14 -1.45 -17.84 -5.80
N VAL A 15 -2.40 -17.71 -6.73
CA VAL A 15 -2.77 -16.43 -7.34
C VAL A 15 -3.39 -15.48 -6.32
N ILE A 16 -4.28 -15.97 -5.46
CA ILE A 16 -4.92 -15.12 -4.44
C ILE A 16 -3.87 -14.62 -3.43
N LYS A 17 -2.94 -15.48 -3.00
CA LYS A 17 -1.85 -15.08 -2.09
C LYS A 17 -0.91 -14.06 -2.71
N SER A 18 -0.52 -14.23 -3.98
CA SER A 18 0.33 -13.24 -4.64
C SER A 18 -0.41 -11.91 -4.83
N LEU A 19 -1.70 -11.96 -5.20
CA LEU A 19 -2.51 -10.76 -5.38
C LEU A 19 -2.69 -9.97 -4.08
N SER A 20 -2.68 -10.64 -2.91
CA SER A 20 -2.72 -9.94 -1.62
C SER A 20 -1.46 -9.08 -1.36
N VAL A 21 -0.28 -9.61 -1.68
CA VAL A 21 0.99 -8.87 -1.53
C VAL A 21 1.07 -7.74 -2.55
N ILE A 22 0.77 -8.06 -3.82
CA ILE A 22 0.75 -7.07 -4.92
C ILE A 22 -0.29 -5.99 -4.62
N GLY A 23 -1.46 -6.36 -4.12
CA GLY A 23 -2.53 -5.44 -3.74
C GLY A 23 -2.11 -4.49 -2.62
N THR A 24 -1.37 -4.98 -1.63
CA THR A 24 -0.85 -4.13 -0.55
C THR A 24 0.17 -3.13 -1.08
N ILE A 25 1.10 -3.57 -1.92
CA ILE A 25 2.08 -2.69 -2.57
C ILE A 25 1.36 -1.65 -3.46
N ALA A 26 0.35 -2.08 -4.21
CA ALA A 26 -0.45 -1.21 -5.06
C ALA A 26 -1.21 -0.15 -4.24
N LEU A 27 -1.83 -0.53 -3.12
CA LEU A 27 -2.53 0.42 -2.25
C LEU A 27 -1.59 1.47 -1.67
N VAL A 28 -0.38 1.08 -1.23
CA VAL A 28 0.63 2.02 -0.73
C VAL A 28 1.09 2.99 -1.82
N LEU A 29 1.38 2.49 -3.02
CA LEU A 29 1.78 3.30 -4.16
C LEU A 29 0.66 4.25 -4.63
N VAL A 30 -0.58 3.77 -4.73
CA VAL A 30 -1.74 4.57 -5.14
C VAL A 30 -2.00 5.69 -4.14
N ALA A 31 -1.95 5.40 -2.83
CA ALA A 31 -2.08 6.43 -1.80
C ALA A 31 -0.93 7.45 -1.86
N GLY A 32 0.31 6.98 -2.01
CA GLY A 32 1.49 7.83 -2.17
C GLY A 32 1.42 8.76 -3.38
N GLY A 33 0.97 8.23 -4.52
CA GLY A 33 0.68 8.99 -5.74
C GLY A 33 -0.29 10.15 -5.50
N ILE A 34 -1.39 9.90 -4.77
CA ILE A 34 -2.37 10.94 -4.42
C ILE A 34 -1.71 12.06 -3.60
N PHE A 35 -0.87 11.73 -2.62
CA PHE A 35 -0.22 12.75 -1.78
C PHE A 35 0.83 13.58 -2.51
N VAL A 36 1.71 12.93 -3.28
CA VAL A 36 2.80 13.62 -4.01
C VAL A 36 2.25 14.52 -5.12
N HIS A 37 1.15 14.12 -5.77
CA HIS A 37 0.53 14.92 -6.83
C HIS A 37 -0.40 16.02 -6.31
N ASN A 38 -1.07 15.83 -5.17
CA ASN A 38 -2.02 16.83 -4.64
C ASN A 38 -1.35 17.93 -3.80
N ILE A 39 -0.20 17.65 -3.18
CA ILE A 39 0.47 18.61 -2.29
C ILE A 39 1.65 19.21 -3.05
N ALA A 40 1.49 20.45 -3.54
CA ALA A 40 2.51 21.20 -4.27
C ALA A 40 3.87 21.33 -3.53
N PHE A 41 3.86 21.15 -2.20
CA PHE A 41 5.05 21.08 -1.35
C PHE A 41 6.01 19.95 -1.73
N PHE A 42 5.49 18.78 -2.14
CA PHE A 42 6.33 17.63 -2.51
C PHE A 42 6.91 17.76 -3.93
N HIS A 43 6.20 18.44 -4.83
CA HIS A 43 6.62 18.62 -6.22
C HIS A 43 7.92 19.46 -6.35
N GLY A 44 8.16 20.39 -5.41
CA GLY A 44 9.37 21.23 -5.40
C GLY A 44 10.61 20.60 -4.75
N ILE A 45 10.45 19.64 -3.83
CA ILE A 45 11.56 19.04 -3.08
C ILE A 45 12.10 17.77 -3.77
N LEU A 46 11.24 17.08 -4.54
CA LEU A 46 11.47 15.69 -4.98
C LEU A 46 11.59 15.56 -6.50
N THR A 47 11.73 16.66 -7.24
CA THR A 47 11.89 16.72 -8.71
C THR A 47 13.11 15.96 -9.23
N GLN A 48 14.02 15.55 -8.34
CA GLN A 48 15.28 14.88 -8.65
C GLN A 48 15.20 13.34 -8.52
N LEU A 49 14.14 12.82 -7.89
CA LEU A 49 13.97 11.39 -7.62
C LEU A 49 12.92 10.76 -8.56
N PRO A 50 13.07 9.46 -8.91
CA PRO A 50 12.05 8.73 -9.65
C PRO A 50 10.72 8.75 -8.89
N SER A 51 9.65 9.21 -9.55
CA SER A 51 8.32 9.42 -8.93
C SER A 51 7.82 8.19 -8.17
N MET A 52 7.99 7.00 -8.72
CA MET A 52 7.58 5.73 -8.09
C MET A 52 8.20 5.51 -6.70
N VAL A 53 9.49 5.85 -6.52
CA VAL A 53 10.18 5.67 -5.23
C VAL A 53 9.68 6.69 -4.22
N THR A 54 9.52 7.94 -4.68
CA THR A 54 9.00 9.03 -3.87
C THR A 54 7.57 8.74 -3.38
N GLU A 55 6.70 8.28 -4.28
CA GLU A 55 5.32 7.90 -3.97
C GLU A 55 5.28 6.78 -2.93
N PHE A 56 6.09 5.73 -3.12
CA PHE A 56 6.16 4.62 -2.15
C PHE A 56 6.58 5.09 -0.75
N LEU A 57 7.64 5.90 -0.66
CA LEU A 57 8.17 6.39 0.61
C LEU A 57 7.19 7.33 1.31
N ILE A 58 6.58 8.26 0.59
CA ILE A 58 5.59 9.19 1.14
C ILE A 58 4.33 8.43 1.58
N GLY A 59 3.83 7.51 0.76
CA GLY A 59 2.69 6.66 1.10
C GLY A 59 2.94 5.84 2.36
N LEU A 60 4.13 5.25 2.48
CA LEU A 60 4.53 4.47 3.66
C LEU A 60 4.69 5.35 4.92
N LEU A 61 5.37 6.49 4.80
CA LEU A 61 5.59 7.42 5.92
C LEU A 61 4.29 7.97 6.48
N ILE A 62 3.42 8.50 5.61
CA ILE A 62 2.11 9.02 6.01
C ILE A 62 1.24 7.89 6.56
N GLY A 63 1.24 6.72 5.92
CA GLY A 63 0.52 5.54 6.40
C GLY A 63 0.92 5.12 7.82
N LEU A 64 2.22 5.08 8.11
CA LEU A 64 2.73 4.78 9.45
C LEU A 64 2.41 5.88 10.46
N LEU A 65 2.47 7.15 10.06
CA LEU A 65 2.07 8.29 10.90
C LEU A 65 0.60 8.18 11.30
N VAL A 66 -0.29 7.95 10.34
CA VAL A 66 -1.73 7.79 10.59
C VAL A 66 -1.99 6.56 11.47
N LEU A 67 -1.31 5.43 11.23
CA LEU A 67 -1.40 4.26 12.10
C LEU A 67 -0.98 4.57 13.54
N GLY A 68 0.09 5.32 13.73
CA GLY A 68 0.54 5.78 15.04
C GLY A 68 -0.51 6.65 15.74
N ILE A 69 -1.06 7.64 15.03
CA ILE A 69 -2.10 8.54 15.55
C ILE A 69 -3.36 7.74 15.92
N VAL A 70 -3.85 6.88 15.01
CA VAL A 70 -5.05 6.06 15.24
C VAL A 70 -4.83 5.10 16.40
N SER A 71 -3.66 4.47 16.51
CA SER A 71 -3.34 3.58 17.62
C SER A 71 -3.31 4.32 18.97
N LEU A 72 -2.71 5.52 19.02
CA LEU A 72 -2.73 6.37 20.20
C LEU A 72 -4.16 6.81 20.55
N PHE A 73 -4.94 7.25 19.56
CA PHE A 73 -6.34 7.64 19.74
C PHE A 73 -7.17 6.48 20.29
N LYS A 74 -7.02 5.27 19.73
CA LYS A 74 -7.71 4.06 20.19
C LYS A 74 -7.35 3.73 21.64
N LYS A 75 -6.08 3.94 22.02
CA LYS A 75 -5.58 3.73 23.38
C LYS A 75 -6.09 4.79 24.37
N ILE A 76 -6.24 6.04 23.95
CA ILE A 76 -6.72 7.16 24.78
C ILE A 76 -8.25 7.14 24.93
N ILE A 77 -8.99 6.81 23.86
CA ILE A 77 -10.46 6.73 23.88
C ILE A 77 -10.96 5.52 24.68
N GLY A 78 -10.07 4.60 25.07
CA GLY A 78 -10.41 3.50 25.94
C GLY A 78 -11.28 2.49 25.22
N GLU A 79 -10.70 1.73 24.29
CA GLU A 79 -11.20 0.37 24.11
C GLU A 79 -10.99 -0.37 25.44
N LYS A 80 -12.09 -0.65 26.12
CA LYS A 80 -12.17 -1.89 26.90
C LYS A 80 -11.93 -3.08 25.98
#